data_AF-A0A238BPV9-F1
#
_entry.id   AF-A0A238BPV9-F1
#
_cell.length_a   1.000
_cell.length_b   1.000
_cell.length_c   1.000
_cell.angle_alpha   90.00
_cell.angle_beta   90.00
_cell.angle_gamma   90.00
#
_symmetry.space_group_name_H-M   'P 1'
#
loop_
_entity.id
_entity.type
_entity.pdbx_description
1 polymer ?
#
loop_
_entity_poly.entity_id
_entity_poly.type
_entity_poly.pdbx_seq_one_letter_code
_entity_poly.pdbx_strand_id
1 'polypeptide(L)'
;MHSPPRKTTVKEQADWKIPPCISNWKNPKGFTIALDKRLAADGRGLQQVHINENFAKLAESLYLADRTAREAVETRAQMERRVAQNKKVEQEEKMRAMAAKARLISRFSENVKEMNLLKMIAQERTILKKVHEDDSVNQEARERDQIRRDRLDEHRRERNIARNNPDKLDRFKKGRERDISEKIALGLPDARARHHETQFDQRLFDQSKGLDSGGIDDETYSAYDKPWRAQDNIQQHIYRPSKNLDKDLYGDDLDRIISTNRFVPDKGFSGTEPGAARNVGPVEFEKEEEDIFGLGQLLQSAKESGKELKKRATDGADEGSSSSKKRR
;
A
#
# COMPACT_ATOMS: atom_id res chain seq x y z
N MET A 1 -75.84 -5.64 56.57
CA MET A 1 -75.82 -7.00 57.14
C MET A 1 -75.01 -7.89 56.21
N HIS A 2 -73.81 -8.33 56.61
CA HIS A 2 -73.02 -9.29 55.83
C HIS A 2 -73.48 -10.72 56.18
N SER A 3 -73.41 -11.62 55.20
CA SER A 3 -73.64 -13.05 55.44
C SER A 3 -72.57 -13.63 56.38
N PRO A 4 -72.87 -14.73 57.09
CA PRO A 4 -71.91 -15.37 57.98
C PRO A 4 -70.61 -15.75 57.23
N PRO A 5 -69.43 -15.58 57.85
CA PRO A 5 -68.16 -15.84 57.20
C PRO A 5 -68.03 -17.32 56.83
N ARG A 6 -67.81 -17.58 55.54
CA ARG A 6 -67.48 -18.92 55.05
C ARG A 6 -66.02 -19.22 55.40
N LYS A 7 -65.75 -20.43 55.90
CA LYS A 7 -64.37 -20.87 56.16
C LYS A 7 -63.67 -21.10 54.82
N THR A 8 -62.55 -20.43 54.61
CA THR A 8 -61.69 -20.65 53.45
C THR A 8 -61.08 -22.03 53.51
N THR A 9 -61.01 -22.70 52.36
CA THR A 9 -60.30 -23.98 52.29
C THR A 9 -58.79 -23.76 52.20
N VAL A 10 -57.98 -24.75 52.64
CA VAL A 10 -56.52 -24.67 52.54
C VAL A 10 -56.06 -24.54 51.08
N LYS A 11 -56.75 -25.22 50.16
CA LYS A 11 -56.48 -25.13 48.72
C LYS A 11 -56.72 -23.73 48.19
N GLU A 12 -57.87 -23.14 48.50
CA GLU A 12 -58.20 -21.77 48.12
C GLU A 12 -57.15 -20.79 48.65
N GLN A 13 -56.74 -20.92 49.91
CA GLN A 13 -55.70 -20.06 50.46
C GLN A 13 -54.33 -20.22 49.75
N ALA A 14 -54.00 -21.41 49.27
CA ALA A 14 -52.76 -21.66 48.52
C ALA A 14 -52.82 -21.09 47.09
N ASP A 15 -53.94 -21.25 46.40
CA ASP A 15 -54.14 -20.73 45.03
C ASP A 15 -54.09 -19.20 44.99
N TRP A 16 -54.51 -18.54 46.08
CA TRP A 16 -54.45 -17.08 46.24
C TRP A 16 -53.10 -16.57 46.77
N LYS A 17 -52.08 -17.42 46.89
CA LYS A 17 -50.75 -17.00 47.35
C LYS A 17 -49.98 -16.31 46.21
N ILE A 18 -49.95 -14.98 46.25
CA ILE A 18 -49.28 -14.15 45.26
C ILE A 18 -47.75 -14.31 45.39
N PRO A 19 -47.02 -14.69 44.31
CA PRO A 19 -45.56 -14.75 44.32
C PRO A 19 -44.92 -13.37 44.55
N PRO A 20 -43.74 -13.30 45.19
CA PRO A 20 -43.05 -12.02 45.37
C PRO A 20 -42.62 -11.43 44.03
N CYS A 21 -42.80 -10.12 43.86
CA CYS A 21 -42.37 -9.40 42.67
C CYS A 21 -40.85 -9.18 42.70
N ILE A 22 -40.12 -9.93 41.89
CA ILE A 22 -38.69 -9.74 41.68
C ILE A 22 -38.52 -8.98 40.37
N SER A 23 -38.00 -7.75 40.45
CA SER A 23 -37.81 -6.92 39.27
C SER A 23 -36.38 -7.00 38.74
N ASN A 24 -36.22 -6.97 37.41
CA ASN A 24 -34.90 -6.91 36.77
C ASN A 24 -34.24 -5.53 36.84
N TRP A 25 -34.98 -4.48 37.26
CA TRP A 25 -34.49 -3.09 37.26
C TRP A 25 -34.29 -2.47 38.64
N LYS A 26 -35.08 -2.87 39.66
CA LYS A 26 -35.13 -2.20 40.96
C LYS A 26 -34.94 -3.20 42.10
N ASN A 27 -34.05 -2.85 43.02
CA ASN A 27 -33.84 -3.55 44.29
C ASN A 27 -33.62 -2.54 45.43
N PRO A 28 -34.68 -1.83 45.87
CA PRO A 28 -34.55 -0.68 46.78
C PRO A 28 -34.01 -1.07 48.17
N LYS A 29 -34.28 -2.31 48.61
CA LYS A 29 -33.82 -2.83 49.91
C LYS A 29 -32.54 -3.66 49.81
N GLY A 30 -31.93 -3.76 48.62
CA GLY A 30 -30.65 -4.45 48.45
C GLY A 30 -30.69 -5.95 48.74
N PHE A 31 -31.83 -6.64 48.56
CA PHE A 31 -31.93 -8.08 48.82
C PHE A 31 -30.96 -8.88 47.92
N THR A 32 -30.27 -9.86 48.51
CA THR A 32 -29.50 -10.87 47.78
C THR A 32 -30.45 -11.91 47.20
N ILE A 33 -30.65 -11.86 45.89
CA ILE A 33 -31.61 -12.72 45.16
C ILE A 33 -30.81 -13.61 44.22
N ALA A 34 -31.07 -14.92 44.26
CA ALA A 34 -30.44 -15.91 43.37
C ALA A 34 -30.76 -15.66 41.88
N LEU A 35 -29.86 -16.09 41.00
CA LEU A 35 -29.93 -15.80 39.56
C LEU A 35 -31.15 -16.44 38.90
N ASP A 36 -31.50 -17.67 39.29
CA ASP A 36 -32.67 -18.38 38.80
C ASP A 36 -33.95 -17.57 39.04
N LYS A 37 -34.10 -16.94 40.21
CA LYS A 37 -35.27 -16.12 40.55
C LYS A 37 -35.33 -14.79 39.82
N ARG A 38 -34.17 -14.21 39.46
CA ARG A 38 -34.11 -13.01 38.60
C ARG A 38 -34.43 -13.35 37.15
N LEU A 39 -33.90 -14.47 36.66
CA LEU A 39 -34.07 -14.91 35.27
C LEU A 39 -35.41 -15.60 35.01
N ALA A 40 -36.11 -16.08 36.04
CA ALA A 40 -37.38 -16.79 35.90
C ALA A 40 -38.47 -15.98 35.17
N ALA A 41 -38.47 -14.65 35.31
CA ALA A 41 -39.43 -13.77 34.65
C ALA A 41 -38.98 -13.34 33.23
N ASP A 42 -37.79 -13.75 32.83
CA ASP A 42 -37.21 -13.39 31.54
C ASP A 42 -37.78 -14.31 30.45
N GLY A 43 -38.99 -13.99 29.99
CA GLY A 43 -39.72 -14.72 28.95
C GLY A 43 -38.99 -14.88 27.61
N ARG A 44 -37.77 -14.35 27.48
CA ARG A 44 -36.84 -14.61 26.38
C ARG A 44 -36.59 -16.10 26.15
N GLY A 45 -36.56 -16.91 27.23
CA GLY A 45 -36.42 -18.37 27.12
C GLY A 45 -37.68 -19.11 26.66
N LEU A 46 -38.85 -18.44 26.70
CA LEU A 46 -40.13 -19.00 26.26
C LEU A 46 -40.43 -18.71 24.79
N GLN A 47 -39.71 -17.74 24.19
CA GLN A 47 -39.89 -17.39 22.78
C GLN A 47 -39.12 -18.33 21.87
N GLN A 48 -39.84 -19.28 21.26
CA GLN A 48 -39.27 -20.12 20.21
C GLN A 48 -39.12 -19.29 18.93
N VAL A 49 -37.87 -19.07 18.51
CA VAL A 49 -37.55 -18.37 17.26
C VAL A 49 -37.86 -19.27 16.08
N HIS A 50 -38.80 -18.87 15.24
CA HIS A 50 -39.15 -19.56 14.00
C HIS A 50 -38.64 -18.75 12.81
N ILE A 51 -38.10 -19.41 11.78
CA ILE A 51 -37.56 -18.77 10.57
C ILE A 51 -38.49 -19.05 9.39
N ASN A 52 -38.72 -18.03 8.55
CA ASN A 52 -39.57 -18.11 7.36
C ASN A 52 -38.82 -18.72 6.15
N GLU A 53 -39.45 -19.62 5.41
CA GLU A 53 -38.91 -20.23 4.19
C GLU A 53 -38.63 -19.22 3.05
N ASN A 54 -39.29 -18.06 3.06
CA ASN A 54 -39.04 -17.01 2.06
C ASN A 54 -37.58 -16.51 2.10
N PHE A 55 -36.89 -16.63 3.23
CA PHE A 55 -35.47 -16.32 3.32
C PHE A 55 -34.61 -17.27 2.47
N ALA A 56 -34.97 -18.56 2.42
CA ALA A 56 -34.28 -19.53 1.58
C ALA A 56 -34.50 -19.24 0.09
N LYS A 57 -35.77 -19.01 -0.31
CA LYS A 57 -36.13 -18.67 -1.70
C LYS A 57 -35.41 -17.40 -2.18
N LEU A 58 -35.35 -16.38 -1.33
CA LEU A 58 -34.62 -15.15 -1.63
C LEU A 58 -33.12 -15.41 -1.79
N ALA A 59 -32.50 -16.14 -0.85
CA ALA A 59 -31.07 -16.47 -0.94
C ALA A 59 -30.74 -17.23 -2.22
N GLU A 60 -31.52 -18.26 -2.56
CA GLU A 60 -31.34 -19.04 -3.78
C GLU A 60 -31.50 -18.18 -5.05
N SER A 61 -32.52 -17.32 -5.09
CA SER A 61 -32.71 -16.41 -6.24
C SER A 61 -31.52 -15.47 -6.43
N LEU A 62 -30.93 -14.95 -5.34
CA LEU A 62 -29.77 -14.08 -5.40
C LEU A 62 -28.51 -14.84 -5.84
N TYR A 63 -28.33 -16.08 -5.40
CA TYR A 63 -27.23 -16.93 -5.86
C TYR A 63 -27.33 -17.23 -7.36
N LEU A 64 -28.52 -17.54 -7.86
CA LEU A 64 -28.76 -17.75 -9.29
C LEU A 64 -28.55 -16.45 -10.08
N ALA A 65 -29.03 -15.32 -9.57
CA ALA A 65 -28.83 -14.01 -10.19
C ALA A 65 -27.34 -13.63 -10.27
N ASP A 66 -26.56 -13.82 -9.21
CA ASP A 66 -25.11 -13.52 -9.22
C ASP A 66 -24.37 -14.41 -10.22
N ARG A 67 -24.67 -15.72 -10.24
CA ARG A 67 -24.05 -16.64 -11.19
C ARG A 67 -24.33 -16.25 -12.63
N THR A 68 -25.60 -16.01 -12.98
CA THR A 68 -25.98 -15.61 -14.34
C THR A 68 -25.39 -14.26 -14.73
N ALA A 69 -25.32 -13.30 -13.79
CA ALA A 69 -24.68 -12.01 -14.03
C ALA A 69 -23.18 -12.16 -14.32
N ARG A 70 -22.47 -13.01 -13.57
CA ARG A 70 -21.03 -13.27 -13.80
C ARG A 70 -20.80 -13.92 -15.16
N GLU A 71 -21.58 -14.93 -15.52
CA GLU A 71 -21.50 -15.58 -16.83
C GLU A 71 -21.75 -14.57 -17.98
N ALA A 72 -22.74 -13.68 -17.83
CA ALA A 72 -23.02 -12.63 -18.81
C ALA A 72 -21.90 -11.58 -18.92
N VAL A 73 -21.27 -11.21 -17.80
CA VAL A 73 -20.14 -10.28 -17.79
C VAL A 73 -18.90 -10.92 -18.43
N GLU A 74 -18.62 -12.18 -18.12
CA GLU A 74 -17.48 -12.90 -18.68
C GLU A 74 -17.63 -13.07 -20.20
N THR A 75 -18.80 -13.53 -20.67
CA THR A 75 -19.06 -13.68 -22.10
C THR A 75 -18.94 -12.35 -22.85
N ARG A 76 -19.45 -11.25 -22.28
CA ARG A 76 -19.27 -9.90 -22.85
C ARG A 76 -17.81 -9.49 -22.90
N ALA A 77 -17.07 -9.68 -21.81
CA ALA A 77 -15.65 -9.34 -21.75
C ALA A 77 -14.82 -10.15 -22.78
N GLN A 78 -15.14 -11.45 -22.96
CA GLN A 78 -14.52 -12.28 -23.98
C GLN A 78 -14.83 -11.78 -25.40
N MET A 79 -16.07 -11.39 -25.69
CA MET A 79 -16.45 -10.82 -26.99
C MET A 79 -15.74 -9.49 -27.26
N GLU A 80 -15.70 -8.58 -26.27
CA GLU A 80 -15.02 -7.30 -26.39
C GLU A 80 -13.52 -7.47 -26.66
N ARG A 81 -12.87 -8.43 -25.99
CA ARG A 81 -11.47 -8.79 -26.27
C ARG A 81 -11.28 -9.29 -27.70
N ARG A 82 -12.15 -10.15 -28.21
CA ARG A 82 -12.09 -10.63 -29.60
C ARG A 82 -12.29 -9.50 -30.61
N VAL A 83 -13.26 -8.61 -30.37
CA VAL A 83 -13.48 -7.43 -31.22
C VAL A 83 -12.27 -6.50 -31.21
N ALA A 84 -11.67 -6.27 -30.05
CA ALA A 84 -10.46 -5.45 -29.92
C ALA A 84 -9.26 -6.08 -30.64
N GLN A 85 -9.08 -7.40 -30.55
CA GLN A 85 -8.05 -8.13 -31.29
C GLN A 85 -8.27 -8.03 -32.80
N ASN A 86 -9.49 -8.26 -33.28
CA ASN A 86 -9.82 -8.16 -34.70
C ASN A 86 -9.57 -6.74 -35.24
N LYS A 87 -9.95 -5.70 -34.47
CA LYS A 87 -9.66 -4.29 -34.83
C LYS A 87 -8.15 -4.01 -34.90
N LYS A 88 -7.36 -4.58 -33.98
CA LYS A 88 -5.88 -4.45 -34.03
C LYS A 88 -5.30 -5.13 -35.27
N VAL A 89 -5.76 -6.33 -35.61
CA VAL A 89 -5.32 -7.05 -36.82
C VAL A 89 -5.70 -6.26 -38.08
N GLU A 90 -6.92 -5.75 -38.17
CA GLU A 90 -7.36 -4.92 -39.30
C GLU A 90 -6.52 -3.63 -39.43
N GLN A 91 -6.18 -2.99 -38.31
CA GLN A 91 -5.27 -1.84 -38.30
C GLN A 91 -3.87 -2.24 -38.77
N GLU A 92 -3.32 -3.36 -38.31
CA GLU A 92 -2.01 -3.84 -38.75
C GLU A 92 -1.99 -4.15 -40.24
N GLU A 93 -3.03 -4.79 -40.78
CA GLU A 93 -3.17 -5.06 -42.21
C GLU A 93 -3.26 -3.78 -43.04
N LYS A 94 -4.03 -2.78 -42.58
CA LYS A 94 -4.09 -1.46 -43.22
C LYS A 94 -2.72 -0.78 -43.25
N MET A 95 -1.99 -0.80 -42.14
CA MET A 95 -0.64 -0.24 -42.04
C MET A 95 0.35 -1.00 -42.93
N ARG A 96 0.24 -2.33 -43.00
CA ARG A 96 1.06 -3.19 -43.86
C ARG A 96 0.80 -2.91 -45.34
N ALA A 97 -0.46 -2.77 -45.74
CA ALA A 97 -0.84 -2.43 -47.11
C ALA A 97 -0.35 -1.02 -47.49
N MET A 98 -0.46 -0.04 -46.58
CA MET A 98 0.06 1.31 -46.80
C MET A 98 1.59 1.30 -46.95
N ALA A 99 2.31 0.55 -46.10
CA ALA A 99 3.76 0.40 -46.20
C ALA A 99 4.18 -0.30 -47.51
N ALA A 100 3.45 -1.32 -47.95
CA ALA A 100 3.69 -1.99 -49.24
C ALA A 100 3.48 -1.04 -50.42
N LYS A 101 2.40 -0.25 -50.42
CA LYS A 101 2.16 0.80 -51.42
C LYS A 101 3.26 1.85 -51.42
N ALA A 102 3.69 2.33 -50.25
CA ALA A 102 4.79 3.28 -50.12
C ALA A 102 6.09 2.72 -50.70
N ARG A 103 6.44 1.45 -50.40
CA ARG A 103 7.61 0.77 -50.98
C ARG A 103 7.53 0.66 -52.50
N LEU A 104 6.34 0.38 -53.06
CA LEU A 104 6.14 0.33 -54.51
C LEU A 104 6.35 1.72 -55.14
N ILE A 105 5.77 2.77 -54.54
CA ILE A 105 5.95 4.16 -55.01
C ILE A 105 7.42 4.57 -54.92
N SER A 106 8.14 4.25 -53.84
CA SER A 106 9.58 4.53 -53.71
C SER A 106 10.38 3.82 -54.81
N ARG A 107 10.12 2.53 -55.07
CA ARG A 107 10.76 1.80 -56.17
C ARG A 107 10.42 2.38 -57.54
N PHE A 108 9.17 2.78 -57.76
CA PHE A 108 8.77 3.41 -59.01
C PHE A 108 9.45 4.79 -59.17
N SER A 109 9.55 5.58 -58.10
CA SER A 109 10.27 6.85 -58.10
C SER A 109 11.77 6.66 -58.36
N GLU A 110 12.39 5.63 -57.78
CA GLU A 110 13.77 5.22 -58.09
C GLU A 110 13.91 4.85 -59.57
N ASN A 111 13.03 4.01 -60.11
CA ASN A 111 13.04 3.63 -61.53
C ASN A 111 12.79 4.84 -62.45
N VAL A 112 11.95 5.81 -62.06
CA VAL A 112 11.72 7.05 -62.81
C VAL A 112 12.94 7.96 -62.75
N LYS A 113 13.62 8.04 -61.60
CA LYS A 113 14.91 8.75 -61.48
C LYS A 113 15.97 8.08 -62.35
N GLU A 114 16.07 6.75 -62.36
CA GLU A 114 16.96 6.00 -63.24
C GLU A 114 16.63 6.24 -64.72
N MET A 115 15.35 6.20 -65.10
CA MET A 115 14.90 6.47 -66.47
C MET A 115 15.17 7.92 -66.90
N ASN A 116 14.99 8.88 -65.99
CA ASN A 116 15.32 10.28 -66.25
C ASN A 116 16.83 10.49 -66.33
N LEU A 117 17.62 9.81 -65.50
CA LEU A 117 19.09 9.81 -65.58
C LEU A 117 19.56 9.22 -66.93
N LEU A 118 18.96 8.11 -67.37
CA LEU A 118 19.22 7.50 -68.68
C LEU A 118 18.85 8.43 -69.84
N LYS A 119 17.71 9.12 -69.75
CA LYS A 119 17.31 10.15 -70.74
C LYS A 119 18.26 11.34 -70.73
N MET A 120 18.74 11.76 -69.56
CA MET A 120 19.70 12.85 -69.42
C MET A 120 21.05 12.46 -70.05
N ILE A 121 21.55 11.24 -69.80
CA ILE A 121 22.78 10.71 -70.43
C ILE A 121 22.60 10.55 -71.94
N ALA A 122 21.43 10.11 -72.41
CA ALA A 122 21.12 10.04 -73.83
C ALA A 122 21.06 11.43 -74.47
N GLN A 123 20.47 12.42 -73.78
CA GLN A 123 20.49 13.82 -74.18
C GLN A 123 21.93 14.37 -74.18
N GLU A 124 22.75 14.08 -73.17
CA GLU A 124 24.18 14.44 -73.11
C GLU A 124 24.95 13.86 -74.30
N ARG A 125 24.69 12.61 -74.69
CA ARG A 125 25.28 12.02 -75.90
C ARG A 125 24.80 12.70 -77.19
N THR A 126 23.58 13.23 -77.23
CA THR A 126 23.09 14.02 -78.37
C THR A 126 23.57 15.47 -78.37
N ILE A 127 23.84 16.04 -77.19
CA ILE A 127 24.32 17.42 -76.97
C ILE A 127 25.85 17.49 -77.14
N LEU A 128 26.60 16.41 -76.89
CA LEU A 128 28.02 16.28 -77.26
C LEU A 128 28.28 16.36 -78.79
N LYS A 129 27.22 16.42 -79.61
CA LYS A 129 27.30 16.70 -81.06
C LYS A 129 26.97 18.16 -81.43
N LYS A 130 26.67 19.02 -80.44
CA LYS A 130 26.42 20.47 -80.59
C LYS A 130 26.93 21.22 -79.34
N VAL A 131 28.23 21.55 -79.36
CA VAL A 131 28.85 22.82 -78.91
C VAL A 131 28.52 23.34 -77.48
N HIS A 132 29.54 23.24 -76.61
CA HIS A 132 30.17 24.31 -75.77
C HIS A 132 29.35 25.18 -74.75
N GLU A 133 30.03 25.40 -73.61
CA GLU A 133 29.84 26.40 -72.51
C GLU A 133 28.80 26.09 -71.41
N ASP A 134 29.23 25.70 -70.20
CA ASP A 134 29.83 26.46 -69.09
C ASP A 134 28.77 27.21 -68.24
N ASP A 135 28.27 26.54 -67.19
CA ASP A 135 27.83 27.20 -65.93
C ASP A 135 27.35 26.26 -64.78
N SER A 136 27.30 24.92 -64.95
CA SER A 136 26.82 24.02 -63.87
C SER A 136 27.91 23.44 -62.95
N VAL A 137 29.20 23.66 -63.24
CA VAL A 137 30.34 22.98 -62.58
C VAL A 137 30.67 23.54 -61.18
N ASN A 138 30.17 24.73 -60.83
CA ASN A 138 30.61 25.47 -59.63
C ASN A 138 29.97 25.00 -58.32
N GLN A 139 28.81 24.33 -58.35
CA GLN A 139 28.15 23.83 -57.12
C GLN A 139 28.69 22.46 -56.69
N GLU A 140 28.87 21.54 -57.63
CA GLU A 140 29.32 20.18 -57.33
C GLU A 140 30.79 20.12 -56.86
N ALA A 141 31.64 21.03 -57.34
CA ALA A 141 33.02 21.16 -56.88
C ALA A 141 33.10 21.59 -55.41
N ARG A 142 32.21 22.47 -54.95
CA ARG A 142 32.18 22.99 -53.57
C ARG A 142 31.75 21.93 -52.56
N GLU A 143 30.73 21.13 -52.89
CA GLU A 143 30.27 20.04 -52.03
C GLU A 143 31.34 18.95 -51.90
N ARG A 144 32.05 18.65 -53.00
CA ARG A 144 33.15 17.68 -53.01
C ARG A 144 34.32 18.12 -52.14
N ASP A 145 34.59 19.42 -52.08
CA ASP A 145 35.63 20.02 -51.22
C ASP A 145 35.23 20.03 -49.74
N GLN A 146 33.96 20.26 -49.41
CA GLN A 146 33.44 20.18 -48.03
C GLN A 146 33.55 18.76 -47.46
N ILE A 147 33.14 17.75 -48.24
CA ILE A 147 33.25 16.33 -47.84
C ILE A 147 34.72 15.92 -47.66
N ARG A 148 35.65 16.51 -48.42
CA ARG A 148 37.09 16.27 -48.25
C ARG A 148 37.60 16.87 -46.94
N ARG A 149 37.11 18.05 -46.56
CA ARG A 149 37.50 18.75 -45.33
C ARG A 149 36.95 18.08 -44.07
N ASP A 150 35.68 17.70 -44.10
CA ASP A 150 35.01 17.03 -42.98
C ASP A 150 35.65 15.67 -42.66
N ARG A 151 36.00 14.87 -43.69
CA ARG A 151 36.74 13.61 -43.50
C ARG A 151 38.12 13.82 -42.87
N LEU A 152 38.78 14.93 -43.21
CA LEU A 152 40.11 15.25 -42.69
C LEU A 152 40.04 15.69 -41.22
N ASP A 153 39.03 16.47 -40.87
CA ASP A 153 38.78 16.91 -39.49
C ASP A 153 38.26 15.78 -38.59
N GLU A 154 37.47 14.84 -39.14
CA GLU A 154 37.04 13.62 -38.45
C GLU A 154 38.23 12.70 -38.18
N HIS A 155 39.07 12.44 -39.19
CA HIS A 155 40.31 11.68 -39.01
C HIS A 155 41.27 12.34 -38.03
N ARG A 156 41.34 13.69 -38.00
CA ARG A 156 42.18 14.42 -37.04
C ARG A 156 41.65 14.29 -35.61
N ARG A 157 40.33 14.40 -35.40
CA ARG A 157 39.69 14.18 -34.09
C ARG A 157 39.88 12.74 -33.62
N GLU A 158 39.65 11.77 -34.50
CA GLU A 158 39.82 10.35 -34.21
C GLU A 158 41.28 10.00 -33.87
N ARG A 159 42.24 10.56 -34.62
CA ARG A 159 43.68 10.38 -34.35
C ARG A 159 44.11 11.02 -33.02
N ASN A 160 43.57 12.19 -32.67
CA ASN A 160 43.83 12.83 -31.37
C ASN A 160 43.24 12.03 -30.20
N ILE A 161 42.05 11.47 -30.36
CA ILE A 161 41.41 10.63 -29.32
C ILE A 161 42.15 9.29 -29.19
N ALA A 162 42.52 8.66 -30.31
CA ALA A 162 43.29 7.41 -30.33
C ALA A 162 44.68 7.56 -29.69
N ARG A 163 45.32 8.73 -29.85
CA ARG A 163 46.65 9.02 -29.28
C ARG A 163 46.62 9.36 -27.79
N ASN A 164 45.56 10.00 -27.30
CA ASN A 164 45.46 10.43 -25.90
C ASN A 164 44.83 9.38 -24.96
N ASN A 165 44.02 8.44 -25.45
CA ASN A 165 43.47 7.33 -24.65
C ASN A 165 42.82 6.25 -25.56
N PRO A 166 43.51 5.17 -25.92
CA PRO A 166 42.98 4.15 -26.83
C PRO A 166 41.75 3.42 -26.24
N ASP A 167 41.74 3.15 -24.92
CA ASP A 167 40.64 2.42 -24.28
C ASP A 167 39.33 3.22 -24.17
N LYS A 168 39.40 4.55 -24.29
CA LYS A 168 38.19 5.40 -24.27
C LYS A 168 37.54 5.46 -25.64
N LEU A 169 38.33 5.40 -26.73
CA LEU A 169 37.82 5.39 -28.10
C LEU A 169 36.95 4.16 -28.37
N ASP A 170 37.42 2.98 -27.98
CA ASP A 170 36.72 1.71 -28.20
C ASP A 170 35.42 1.63 -27.39
N ARG A 171 35.45 2.10 -26.13
CA ARG A 171 34.26 2.22 -25.28
C ARG A 171 33.25 3.24 -25.82
N PHE A 172 33.70 4.34 -26.42
CA PHE A 172 32.84 5.38 -26.97
C PHE A 172 32.14 4.92 -28.26
N LYS A 173 32.88 4.24 -29.15
CA LYS A 173 32.31 3.64 -30.38
C LYS A 173 31.28 2.55 -30.04
N LYS A 174 31.65 1.63 -29.14
CA LYS A 174 30.76 0.55 -28.68
C LYS A 174 29.57 1.03 -27.86
N GLY A 175 29.64 2.20 -27.21
CA GLY A 175 28.51 2.81 -26.51
C GLY A 175 27.52 3.55 -27.43
N ARG A 176 28.02 4.12 -28.53
CA ARG A 176 27.23 4.89 -29.48
C ARG A 176 26.35 4.01 -30.36
N GLU A 177 26.85 2.84 -30.75
CA GLU A 177 26.16 1.87 -31.63
C GLU A 177 25.24 0.90 -30.89
N ARG A 178 25.22 0.89 -29.54
CA ARG A 178 24.31 0.02 -28.78
C ARG A 178 22.86 0.49 -28.89
N ASP A 179 22.00 -0.42 -29.33
CA ASP A 179 20.56 -0.21 -29.41
C ASP A 179 19.93 0.00 -28.03
N ILE A 180 18.76 0.65 -27.99
CA ILE A 180 18.08 1.05 -26.75
C ILE A 180 17.73 -0.20 -25.90
N SER A 181 17.34 -1.30 -26.54
CA SER A 181 17.06 -2.58 -25.89
C SER A 181 18.30 -3.19 -25.22
N GLU A 182 19.47 -3.11 -25.85
CA GLU A 182 20.73 -3.61 -25.29
C GLU A 182 21.24 -2.74 -24.14
N LYS A 183 21.00 -1.43 -24.18
CA LYS A 183 21.31 -0.51 -23.08
C LYS A 183 20.49 -0.82 -21.83
N ILE A 184 19.21 -1.16 -22.01
CA ILE A 184 18.32 -1.58 -20.92
C ILE A 184 18.78 -2.92 -20.33
N ALA A 185 19.12 -3.89 -21.18
CA ALA A 185 19.62 -5.21 -20.72
C ALA A 185 20.96 -5.14 -19.98
N LEU A 186 21.84 -4.20 -20.35
CA LEU A 186 23.12 -3.95 -19.67
C LEU A 186 23.03 -3.01 -18.46
N GLY A 187 21.84 -2.50 -18.13
CA GLY A 187 21.64 -1.59 -17.00
C GLY A 187 22.40 -0.25 -17.11
N LEU A 188 22.77 0.17 -18.33
CA LEU A 188 23.39 1.49 -18.51
C LEU A 188 22.31 2.56 -18.33
N PRO A 189 22.52 3.56 -17.46
CA PRO A 189 21.53 4.61 -17.23
C PRO A 189 21.31 5.41 -18.51
N ASP A 190 20.03 5.65 -18.83
CA ASP A 190 19.66 6.48 -19.97
C ASP A 190 20.04 7.93 -19.69
N ALA A 191 21.18 8.36 -20.23
CA ALA A 191 21.65 9.74 -20.14
C ALA A 191 20.73 10.75 -20.87
N ARG A 192 19.65 10.28 -21.51
CA ARG A 192 18.61 11.13 -22.12
C ARG A 192 17.45 11.44 -21.19
N ALA A 193 17.47 10.99 -19.93
CA ALA A 193 16.58 11.50 -18.88
C ALA A 193 16.98 12.94 -18.48
N ARG A 194 17.08 13.85 -19.45
CA ARG A 194 16.87 15.27 -19.19
C ARG A 194 15.37 15.40 -18.96
N HIS A 195 14.96 15.32 -17.69
CA HIS A 195 13.66 15.78 -17.26
C HIS A 195 13.47 17.18 -17.87
N HIS A 196 12.54 17.32 -18.81
CA HIS A 196 12.27 18.58 -19.49
C HIS A 196 11.57 19.61 -18.59
N GLU A 197 11.39 19.27 -17.31
CA GLU A 197 10.75 20.07 -16.27
C GLU A 197 11.77 20.39 -15.18
N THR A 198 11.60 21.55 -14.55
CA THR A 198 12.42 22.02 -13.43
C THR A 198 12.40 20.99 -12.29
N GLN A 199 13.59 20.52 -11.89
CA GLN A 199 13.73 19.63 -10.74
C GLN A 199 13.36 20.39 -9.46
N PHE A 200 12.42 19.87 -8.68
CA PHE A 200 12.05 20.40 -7.38
C PHE A 200 12.78 19.66 -6.25
N ASP A 201 13.01 20.34 -5.12
CA ASP A 201 13.60 19.74 -3.92
C ASP A 201 12.66 18.68 -3.32
N GLN A 202 13.17 17.47 -3.08
CA GLN A 202 12.42 16.35 -2.52
C GLN A 202 11.75 16.69 -1.18
N ARG A 203 12.37 17.54 -0.37
CA ARG A 203 11.82 17.99 0.94
C ARG A 203 10.53 18.81 0.80
N LEU A 204 10.19 19.23 -0.41
CA LEU A 204 8.98 19.99 -0.69
C LEU A 204 7.76 19.09 -0.96
N PHE A 205 7.98 17.85 -1.43
CA PHE A 205 6.89 16.95 -1.81
C PHE A 205 6.25 16.21 -0.62
N ASP A 206 6.98 16.04 0.47
CA ASP A 206 6.49 15.35 1.68
C ASP A 206 5.93 16.32 2.73
N GLN A 207 5.58 17.55 2.34
CA GLN A 207 4.95 18.51 3.25
C GLN A 207 3.43 18.28 3.30
N SER A 208 2.91 17.92 4.47
CA SER A 208 1.48 17.62 4.71
C SER A 208 0.51 18.82 4.59
N LYS A 209 1.00 19.99 4.17
CA LYS A 209 0.26 21.27 4.19
C LYS A 209 -0.84 21.41 3.13
N GLY A 210 -1.05 20.43 2.26
CA GLY A 210 -1.94 20.58 1.10
C GLY A 210 -3.37 20.05 1.27
N LEU A 211 -3.61 19.10 2.18
CA LEU A 211 -4.92 18.42 2.30
C LEU A 211 -5.69 18.77 3.59
N ASP A 212 -4.99 19.25 4.61
CA ASP A 212 -5.55 19.44 5.95
C ASP A 212 -6.19 20.83 6.17
N SER A 213 -5.83 21.82 5.35
CA SER A 213 -6.27 23.21 5.53
C SER A 213 -7.56 23.59 4.79
N GLY A 214 -8.21 22.64 4.10
CA GLY A 214 -9.29 22.94 3.15
C GLY A 214 -10.73 22.67 3.64
N GLY A 215 -10.90 22.17 4.86
CA GLY A 215 -12.19 21.69 5.39
C GLY A 215 -12.69 22.43 6.62
N ILE A 216 -12.44 23.74 6.70
CA ILE A 216 -12.85 24.55 7.86
C ILE A 216 -14.28 25.03 7.64
N ASP A 217 -15.22 24.41 8.35
CA ASP A 217 -16.60 24.90 8.51
C ASP A 217 -16.60 26.08 9.50
N ASP A 218 -17.56 27.00 9.40
CA ASP A 218 -17.64 28.20 10.25
C ASP A 218 -17.84 27.83 11.75
N GLU A 219 -18.28 26.60 12.02
CA GLU A 219 -18.43 26.03 13.37
C GLU A 219 -17.11 25.47 13.95
N THR A 220 -16.10 25.22 13.11
CA THR A 220 -14.78 24.72 13.55
C THR A 220 -13.85 25.88 13.90
N TYR A 221 -13.53 26.03 15.19
CA TYR A 221 -12.61 27.06 15.69
C TYR A 221 -11.15 26.76 15.30
N SER A 222 -10.81 27.02 14.03
CA SER A 222 -9.49 26.84 13.42
C SER A 222 -8.85 28.19 13.04
N ALA A 223 -8.87 29.16 13.95
CA ALA A 223 -8.32 30.50 13.69
C ALA A 223 -6.78 30.54 13.57
N TYR A 224 -6.09 29.48 13.99
CA TYR A 224 -4.62 29.42 14.00
C TYR A 224 -4.11 28.09 13.45
N ASP A 225 -3.08 28.16 12.60
CA ASP A 225 -2.44 27.00 11.97
C ASP A 225 -1.58 26.16 12.93
N LYS A 226 -1.25 26.69 14.12
CA LYS A 226 -0.37 26.04 15.09
C LYS A 226 -0.95 26.14 16.50
N PRO A 227 -0.89 25.07 17.30
CA PRO A 227 -1.27 25.15 18.70
C PRO A 227 -0.30 26.04 19.48
N TRP A 228 -0.82 26.74 20.50
CA TRP A 228 -0.02 27.59 21.38
C TRP A 228 1.11 26.83 22.11
N ARG A 229 0.95 25.52 22.33
CA ARG A 229 2.00 24.63 22.86
C ARG A 229 2.16 23.43 21.94
N ALA A 230 3.41 23.06 21.65
CA ALA A 230 3.75 21.82 20.94
C ALA A 230 3.55 20.61 21.87
N GLN A 231 2.31 20.15 22.03
CA GLN A 231 1.99 18.97 22.84
C GLN A 231 2.45 17.66 22.19
N ASP A 232 2.59 17.61 20.87
CA ASP A 232 2.82 16.36 20.13
C ASP A 232 4.21 15.74 20.35
N ASN A 233 5.17 16.47 20.92
CA ASN A 233 6.52 15.97 21.16
C ASN A 233 6.96 16.03 22.64
N ILE A 234 6.05 16.31 23.57
CA ILE A 234 6.40 16.30 24.99
C ILE A 234 6.91 14.90 25.39
N GLN A 235 6.37 13.82 24.84
CA GLN A 235 6.85 12.46 25.09
C GLN A 235 8.30 12.20 24.59
N GLN A 236 8.79 12.96 23.61
CA GLN A 236 10.17 12.86 23.12
C GLN A 236 11.14 13.75 23.90
N HIS A 237 10.64 14.81 24.55
CA HIS A 237 11.43 15.75 25.36
C HIS A 237 11.35 15.48 26.87
N ILE A 238 10.39 14.68 27.34
CA ILE A 238 10.42 14.08 28.67
C ILE A 238 11.55 13.06 28.67
N TYR A 239 12.48 13.21 29.62
CA TYR A 239 13.66 12.37 29.79
C TYR A 239 13.32 10.88 29.64
N ARG A 240 13.77 10.29 28.53
CA ARG A 240 13.70 8.86 28.24
C ARG A 240 15.13 8.32 28.14
N PRO A 241 15.69 7.78 29.24
CA PRO A 241 17.02 7.19 29.19
C PRO A 241 17.04 6.04 28.19
N SER A 242 17.82 6.18 27.13
CA SER A 242 18.08 5.14 26.15
C SER A 242 19.15 4.21 26.71
N LYS A 243 18.84 2.92 26.88
CA LYS A 243 19.78 1.90 27.39
C LYS A 243 21.06 1.76 26.56
N ASN A 244 21.03 2.21 25.30
CA ASN A 244 22.16 2.03 24.39
C ASN A 244 23.06 3.27 24.31
N LEU A 245 22.56 4.46 24.70
CA LEU A 245 23.36 5.69 24.61
C LEU A 245 24.47 5.72 25.67
N ASP A 246 24.20 5.16 26.85
CA ASP A 246 25.16 5.12 27.96
C ASP A 246 26.32 4.15 27.72
N LYS A 247 26.06 3.07 26.96
CA LYS A 247 27.06 2.05 26.64
C LYS A 247 28.14 2.58 25.70
N ASP A 248 27.76 3.46 24.78
CA ASP A 248 28.69 4.10 23.86
C ASP A 248 29.51 5.23 24.51
N LEU A 249 28.96 5.92 25.54
CA LEU A 249 29.64 7.01 26.23
C LEU A 249 30.57 6.55 27.37
N TYR A 250 30.15 5.58 28.17
CA TYR A 250 30.89 5.15 29.38
C TYR A 250 31.57 3.79 29.24
N GLY A 251 31.30 3.05 28.15
CA GLY A 251 31.89 1.74 27.88
C GLY A 251 31.53 0.68 28.93
N ASP A 252 32.08 -0.54 28.78
CA ASP A 252 31.88 -1.68 29.69
C ASP A 252 32.54 -1.48 31.09
N ASP A 253 33.15 -0.31 31.36
CA ASP A 253 33.83 -0.03 32.63
C ASP A 253 32.86 0.11 33.80
N LEU A 254 31.62 0.56 33.56
CA LEU A 254 30.58 0.56 34.60
C LEU A 254 30.24 -0.87 35.07
N ASP A 255 30.09 -1.81 34.14
CA ASP A 255 29.82 -3.22 34.46
C ASP A 255 31.01 -3.87 35.19
N ARG A 256 32.25 -3.49 34.85
CA ARG A 256 33.46 -3.93 35.58
C ARG A 256 33.54 -3.35 36.99
N ILE A 257 33.22 -2.07 37.17
CA ILE A 257 33.27 -1.44 38.49
C ILE A 257 32.18 -2.02 39.40
N ILE A 258 30.98 -2.25 38.86
CA ILE A 258 29.85 -2.87 39.57
C ILE A 258 30.15 -4.32 39.96
N SER A 259 30.86 -5.07 39.12
CA SER A 259 31.22 -6.49 39.38
C SER A 259 32.41 -6.68 40.31
N THR A 260 33.19 -5.63 40.60
CA THR A 260 34.25 -5.71 41.62
C THR A 260 33.67 -5.44 43.01
N ASN A 261 33.73 -6.44 43.90
CA ASN A 261 33.35 -6.36 45.33
C ASN A 261 34.28 -5.45 46.17
N ARG A 262 34.83 -4.36 45.59
CA ARG A 262 35.73 -3.43 46.29
C ARG A 262 35.02 -2.51 47.27
N PHE A 263 33.68 -2.43 47.22
CA PHE A 263 32.87 -1.51 48.02
C PHE A 263 31.76 -2.24 48.79
N VAL A 264 32.13 -3.22 49.63
CA VAL A 264 31.21 -3.86 50.57
C VAL A 264 31.39 -3.21 51.96
N PRO A 265 30.37 -2.52 52.52
CA PRO A 265 30.44 -1.97 53.87
C PRO A 265 30.31 -3.07 54.94
N ASP A 266 31.10 -3.00 56.02
CA ASP A 266 31.07 -3.97 57.15
C ASP A 266 29.77 -3.97 57.96
N LYS A 267 28.93 -2.93 57.82
CA LYS A 267 27.60 -2.82 58.44
C LYS A 267 26.59 -2.31 57.41
N GLY A 268 25.81 -3.23 56.86
CA GLY A 268 24.71 -2.93 55.95
C GLY A 268 23.49 -2.34 56.69
N PHE A 269 22.78 -1.45 56.02
CA PHE A 269 21.48 -0.95 56.47
C PHE A 269 20.44 -2.07 56.33
N SER A 270 19.65 -2.33 57.38
CA SER A 270 18.66 -3.41 57.40
C SER A 270 17.67 -3.25 56.24
N GLY A 271 17.59 -4.27 55.36
CA GLY A 271 16.79 -4.24 54.13
C GLY A 271 17.61 -4.26 52.83
N THR A 272 18.94 -4.36 52.92
CA THR A 272 19.84 -4.49 51.76
C THR A 272 20.82 -5.66 51.92
N GLU A 273 20.29 -6.87 52.02
CA GLU A 273 21.09 -8.11 52.01
C GLU A 273 21.62 -8.40 50.58
N PRO A 274 22.89 -8.81 50.41
CA PRO A 274 23.48 -9.04 49.09
C PRO A 274 23.09 -10.44 48.60
N GLY A 275 21.95 -10.53 47.93
CA GLY A 275 21.46 -11.78 47.34
C GLY A 275 20.28 -11.60 46.38
N ALA A 276 19.55 -10.48 46.48
CA ALA A 276 18.52 -10.12 45.52
C ALA A 276 19.14 -9.32 44.38
N ALA A 277 19.22 -9.92 43.19
CA ALA A 277 19.57 -9.23 41.96
C ALA A 277 18.64 -8.01 41.79
N ARG A 278 19.19 -6.80 41.98
CA ARG A 278 18.45 -5.57 41.72
C ARG A 278 18.24 -5.43 40.22
N ASN A 279 17.01 -5.68 39.76
CA ASN A 279 16.57 -5.27 38.43
C ASN A 279 16.69 -3.74 38.36
N VAL A 280 17.68 -3.25 37.63
CA VAL A 280 17.79 -1.82 37.27
C VAL A 280 16.76 -1.54 36.18
N GLY A 281 15.51 -1.37 36.62
CA GLY A 281 14.34 -0.97 35.85
C GLY A 281 13.43 -0.10 36.72
N PRO A 282 12.39 0.51 36.13
CA PRO A 282 11.38 1.24 36.91
C PRO A 282 10.84 0.33 38.03
N VAL A 283 10.62 0.88 39.22
CA VAL A 283 10.17 0.15 40.42
C VAL A 283 9.15 -0.94 40.08
N GLU A 284 9.60 -2.19 40.15
CA GLU A 284 8.76 -3.37 40.02
C GLU A 284 8.11 -3.60 41.39
N PHE A 285 6.79 -3.72 41.44
CA PHE A 285 6.08 -4.11 42.65
C PHE A 285 6.26 -5.62 42.84
N GLU A 286 6.80 -6.04 43.98
CA GLU A 286 6.76 -7.44 44.38
C GLU A 286 5.30 -7.85 44.60
N LYS A 287 4.87 -8.88 43.87
CA LYS A 287 3.57 -9.50 44.06
C LYS A 287 3.67 -10.35 45.34
N GLU A 288 3.19 -9.82 46.46
CA GLU A 288 2.97 -10.63 47.67
C GLU A 288 2.12 -11.85 47.29
N GLU A 289 2.60 -13.05 47.64
CA GLU A 289 2.09 -14.34 47.15
C GLU A 289 0.69 -14.72 47.68
N GLU A 290 0.11 -13.92 48.58
CA GLU A 290 -1.27 -14.09 49.01
C GLU A 290 -2.08 -12.84 48.64
N ASP A 291 -2.94 -12.99 47.63
CA ASP A 291 -3.89 -11.99 47.17
C ASP A 291 -5.02 -11.83 48.21
N ILE A 292 -4.76 -11.01 49.23
CA ILE A 292 -5.65 -10.73 50.38
C ILE A 292 -7.06 -10.32 49.93
N PHE A 293 -7.19 -9.75 48.73
CA PHE A 293 -8.44 -9.22 48.18
C PHE A 293 -9.06 -10.09 47.07
N GLY A 294 -8.46 -11.24 46.73
CA GLY A 294 -8.99 -12.17 45.71
C GLY A 294 -9.11 -11.57 44.30
N LEU A 295 -8.43 -10.46 44.02
CA LEU A 295 -8.48 -9.73 42.75
C LEU A 295 -7.87 -10.53 41.59
N GLY A 296 -6.87 -11.34 41.87
CA GLY A 296 -6.23 -12.29 40.96
C GLY A 296 -7.20 -13.35 40.46
N GLN A 297 -8.00 -13.98 41.33
CA GLN A 297 -9.05 -14.92 40.90
C GLN A 297 -10.14 -14.24 40.07
N LEU A 298 -10.52 -13.00 40.43
CA LEU A 298 -11.49 -12.21 39.67
C LEU A 298 -10.98 -11.86 38.26
N LEU A 299 -9.72 -11.43 38.14
CA LEU A 299 -9.10 -11.14 36.84
C LEU A 299 -8.89 -12.41 35.99
N GLN A 300 -8.60 -13.54 36.63
CA GLN A 300 -8.36 -14.80 35.94
C GLN A 300 -9.66 -15.42 35.41
N SER A 301 -10.76 -15.35 36.17
CA SER A 301 -12.11 -15.73 35.68
C SER A 301 -12.63 -14.81 34.57
N ALA A 302 -12.35 -13.51 34.64
CA ALA A 302 -12.64 -12.57 33.54
C ALA A 302 -11.82 -12.88 32.28
N LYS A 303 -10.57 -13.33 32.43
CA LYS A 303 -9.71 -13.72 31.31
C LYS A 303 -10.11 -15.07 30.71
N GLU A 304 -10.55 -16.03 31.53
CA GLU A 304 -11.02 -17.34 31.08
C GLU A 304 -12.36 -17.23 30.33
N SER A 305 -13.29 -16.42 30.83
CA SER A 305 -14.54 -16.09 30.10
C SER A 305 -14.24 -15.37 28.77
N GLY A 306 -13.26 -14.47 28.72
CA GLY A 306 -12.79 -13.86 27.47
C GLY A 306 -12.10 -14.84 26.50
N LYS A 307 -11.49 -15.92 27.01
CA LYS A 307 -10.86 -16.98 26.20
C LYS A 307 -11.87 -18.02 25.69
N GLU A 308 -12.93 -18.34 26.43
CA GLU A 308 -14.02 -19.18 25.93
C GLU A 308 -14.79 -18.50 24.78
N LEU A 309 -15.00 -17.18 24.87
CA LEU A 309 -15.57 -16.39 23.78
C LEU A 309 -14.66 -16.35 22.54
N LYS A 310 -13.33 -16.43 22.71
CA LYS A 310 -12.40 -16.55 21.58
C LYS A 310 -12.26 -17.97 21.03
N LYS A 311 -12.27 -19.03 21.86
CA LYS A 311 -12.20 -20.42 21.37
C LYS A 311 -13.45 -20.87 20.62
N ARG A 312 -14.64 -20.34 20.95
CA ARG A 312 -15.85 -20.56 20.13
C ARG A 312 -15.86 -19.78 18.81
N ALA A 313 -14.96 -18.81 18.64
CA ALA A 313 -14.86 -18.02 17.41
C ALA A 313 -13.76 -18.52 16.45
N THR A 314 -12.94 -19.51 16.83
CA THR A 314 -11.77 -19.95 16.02
C THR A 314 -11.84 -21.35 15.45
N ASP A 315 -12.88 -22.15 15.74
CA ASP A 315 -13.05 -23.52 15.18
C ASP A 315 -14.23 -23.63 14.18
N GLY A 316 -14.56 -22.54 13.49
CA GLY A 316 -15.63 -22.53 12.49
C GLY A 316 -15.44 -21.43 11.45
N ALA A 317 -14.33 -21.45 10.73
CA ALA A 317 -14.11 -20.60 9.57
C ALA A 317 -13.30 -21.35 8.51
N ASP A 318 -14.01 -22.22 7.78
CA ASP A 318 -13.80 -22.36 6.34
C ASP A 318 -15.02 -21.75 5.64
N GLU A 319 -14.81 -21.34 4.40
CA GLU A 319 -15.72 -20.71 3.43
C GLU A 319 -15.55 -19.20 3.24
N GLY A 320 -15.19 -18.91 2.00
CA GLY A 320 -14.59 -17.67 1.56
C GLY A 320 -15.56 -16.54 1.24
N SER A 321 -15.00 -15.35 1.39
CA SER A 321 -14.90 -14.35 0.33
C SER A 321 -16.15 -13.58 -0.10
N SER A 322 -16.13 -12.32 0.34
CA SER A 322 -16.18 -11.10 -0.48
C SER A 322 -17.49 -10.33 -0.67
N SER A 323 -17.32 -9.02 -0.48
CA SER A 323 -17.87 -7.93 -1.32
C SER A 323 -19.29 -7.44 -1.03
N SER A 324 -19.40 -6.32 -0.31
CA SER A 324 -19.99 -5.05 -0.82
C SER A 324 -19.98 -3.98 0.30
N LYS A 325 -19.15 -2.94 0.22
CA LYS A 325 -19.30 -1.66 -0.50
C LYS A 325 -20.43 -0.75 -0.01
N LYS A 326 -19.98 0.33 0.65
CA LYS A 326 -20.28 1.75 0.33
C LYS A 326 -21.71 2.23 0.62
N ARG A 327 -21.83 3.18 1.56
CA ARG A 327 -21.95 4.63 1.30
C ARG A 327 -22.36 5.37 2.58
N ARG A 328 -21.60 6.40 2.95
CA ARG A 328 -21.80 7.71 2.31
C ARG A 328 -20.78 7.86 1.18
#